data_AF-A0A6N7IPM4-F1
#
_entry.id   AF-A0A6N7IPM4-F1
#
_cell.length_a   1.000
_cell.length_b   1.000
_cell.length_c   1.000
_cell.angle_alpha   90.00
_cell.angle_beta   90.00
_cell.angle_gamma   90.00
#
_symmetry.space_group_name_H-M   'P 1'
#
loop_
_entity.id
_entity.type
_entity.pdbx_description
1 polymer ?
#
loop_
_entity_poly.entity_id
_entity_poly.type
_entity_poly.pdbx_seq_one_letter_code
_entity_poly.pdbx_strand_id
1 'polypeptide(L)'
;MVRMSYQVRRSGMDDQFDVIRITSKGQMTLPVRARKGLNIKEGDHLAVYIHGEEIILRKFSPFRQASPQDAIFHLIGKGHGPADLSEKHDYYLTQAKEESTKQ
;
A
#
# COMPACT_ATOMS: atom_id res chain seq x y z
N MET A 1 31.06 2.66 -15.35
CA MET A 1 30.35 1.55 -14.68
C MET A 1 30.25 1.89 -13.20
N VAL A 2 29.09 2.38 -12.76
CA VAL A 2 28.89 2.91 -11.39
C VAL A 2 28.41 1.77 -10.50
N ARG A 3 29.22 1.37 -9.52
CA ARG A 3 28.81 0.47 -8.44
C ARG A 3 27.99 1.30 -7.44
N MET A 4 26.67 1.22 -7.53
CA MET A 4 25.77 1.77 -6.53
C MET A 4 25.61 0.73 -5.41
N SER A 5 26.38 0.88 -4.34
CA SER A 5 26.23 0.09 -3.12
C SER A 5 24.95 0.52 -2.39
N TYR A 6 23.89 -0.29 -2.52
CA TYR A 6 22.68 -0.14 -1.71
C TYR A 6 23.01 -0.54 -0.26
N GLN A 7 23.18 0.46 0.59
CA GLN A 7 23.21 0.32 2.04
C GLN A 7 21.81 -0.08 2.53
N VAL A 8 21.58 -1.37 2.78
CA VAL A 8 20.39 -1.84 3.48
C VAL A 8 20.54 -1.41 4.94
N ARG A 9 19.73 -0.42 5.36
CA ARG A 9 19.53 -0.11 6.77
C ARG A 9 18.85 -1.30 7.46
N ARG A 10 19.64 -2.27 7.90
CA ARG A 10 19.20 -3.30 8.86
C ARG A 10 19.19 -2.67 10.25
N SER A 11 18.04 -2.16 10.66
CA SER A 11 17.79 -1.76 12.04
C SER A 11 16.38 -2.21 12.42
N GLY A 12 16.29 -3.35 13.09
CA GLY A 12 15.10 -3.75 13.84
C GLY A 12 14.22 -4.85 13.24
N MET A 13 14.80 -5.93 12.71
CA MET A 13 14.04 -7.17 12.48
C MET A 13 14.57 -8.17 13.49
N ASP A 14 13.80 -8.44 14.54
CA ASP A 14 14.17 -9.43 15.57
C ASP A 14 14.53 -10.74 14.87
N ASP A 15 15.78 -11.20 15.04
CA ASP A 15 16.43 -12.33 14.36
C ASP A 15 15.84 -13.70 14.77
N GLN A 16 14.52 -13.83 14.79
CA GLN A 16 13.85 -15.07 15.15
C GLN A 16 13.10 -15.64 13.96
N PHE A 17 13.69 -16.68 13.36
CA PHE A 17 13.10 -17.44 12.27
C PHE A 17 12.61 -18.79 12.77
N ASP A 18 11.48 -19.24 12.22
CA ASP A 18 10.98 -20.60 12.41
C ASP A 18 11.32 -21.43 11.15
N VAL A 19 11.95 -22.59 11.33
CA VAL A 19 12.19 -23.52 10.22
C VAL A 19 10.91 -24.31 9.95
N ILE A 20 10.34 -24.13 8.77
CA ILE A 20 9.14 -24.83 8.32
C ILE A 20 9.44 -25.70 7.11
N ARG A 21 8.76 -26.83 7.02
CA ARG A 21 8.87 -27.76 5.90
C ARG A 21 7.71 -27.56 4.93
N ILE A 22 8.03 -27.57 3.64
CA ILE A 22 7.05 -27.65 2.56
C ILE A 22 6.53 -29.08 2.45
N THR A 23 5.21 -29.25 2.43
CA THR A 23 4.57 -30.55 2.22
C THR A 23 4.65 -30.95 0.74
N SER A 24 4.31 -32.20 0.42
CA SER A 24 4.38 -32.72 -0.96
C SER A 24 3.56 -31.93 -1.98
N LYS A 25 2.55 -31.18 -1.54
CA LYS A 25 1.69 -30.35 -2.39
C LYS A 25 2.17 -28.89 -2.50
N GLY A 26 3.36 -28.57 -2.01
CA GLY A 26 3.86 -27.19 -1.99
C GLY A 26 3.23 -26.31 -0.90
N GLN A 27 2.50 -26.91 0.06
CA GLN A 27 1.86 -26.16 1.13
C GLN A 27 2.82 -25.99 2.32
N MET A 28 2.64 -24.92 3.07
CA MET A 28 3.38 -24.69 4.31
C MET A 28 2.44 -24.21 5.42
N THR A 29 2.77 -24.57 6.66
CA THR A 29 2.03 -24.13 7.83
C THR A 29 2.66 -22.86 8.38
N LEU A 30 1.89 -21.78 8.49
CA LEU A 30 2.34 -20.56 9.14
C LEU A 30 2.52 -20.80 10.65
N PRO A 31 3.71 -20.51 11.21
CA PRO A 31 3.96 -20.62 12.63
C PRO A 31 2.97 -19.82 13.47
N VAL A 32 2.69 -20.29 14.69
CA VAL A 32 1.74 -19.64 15.61
C VAL A 32 2.12 -18.19 15.89
N ARG A 33 3.43 -17.89 15.98
CA ARG A 33 3.94 -16.53 16.21
C ARG A 33 3.57 -15.60 15.06
N ALA A 34 3.85 -16.00 13.83
CA ALA A 34 3.49 -15.24 12.63
C ALA A 34 1.97 -15.03 12.53
N ARG A 35 1.17 -16.08 12.77
CA ARG A 35 -0.31 -15.98 12.73
C ARG A 35 -0.85 -15.00 13.77
N LYS A 36 -0.39 -15.07 15.01
CA LYS A 36 -0.83 -14.18 16.10
C LYS A 36 -0.34 -12.75 15.89
N GLY A 37 0.93 -12.59 15.52
CA GLY A 37 1.55 -11.28 15.32
C GLY A 37 0.91 -10.47 14.19
N LEU A 38 0.46 -11.15 13.13
CA LEU A 38 -0.20 -10.51 11.97
C LEU A 38 -1.73 -10.66 11.97
N ASN A 39 -2.30 -11.22 13.04
CA ASN A 39 -3.74 -11.52 13.16
C ASN A 39 -4.31 -12.18 11.89
N ILE A 40 -3.63 -13.23 11.43
CA ILE A 40 -4.04 -14.03 10.26
C ILE A 40 -5.00 -15.10 10.74
N LYS A 41 -6.19 -15.14 10.13
CA LYS A 41 -7.25 -16.11 10.43
C LYS A 41 -7.46 -17.07 9.29
N GLU A 42 -8.19 -18.15 9.55
CA GLU A 42 -8.65 -19.05 8.49
C GLU A 42 -9.48 -18.26 7.48
N GLY A 43 -9.23 -18.48 6.18
CA GLY A 43 -9.87 -17.74 5.09
C GLY A 43 -9.24 -16.39 4.72
N ASP A 44 -8.29 -15.88 5.52
CA ASP A 44 -7.54 -14.68 5.15
C ASP A 44 -6.68 -14.93 3.90
N HIS A 45 -6.64 -13.95 3.02
CA HIS A 45 -5.78 -13.97 1.84
C HIS A 45 -4.42 -13.34 2.17
N LEU A 46 -3.36 -13.90 1.61
CA LEU A 46 -2.01 -13.33 1.67
C LEU A 46 -1.51 -13.04 0.26
N ALA A 47 -0.92 -11.87 0.07
CA ALA A 47 -0.18 -11.55 -1.14
C ALA A 47 1.23 -12.14 -1.04
N VAL A 48 1.67 -12.80 -2.10
CA VAL A 48 2.98 -13.42 -2.22
C VAL A 48 3.82 -12.58 -3.17
N TYR A 49 4.97 -12.10 -2.68
CA TYR A 49 5.94 -11.38 -3.49
C TYR A 49 7.24 -12.19 -3.51
N ILE A 50 7.89 -12.22 -4.68
CA ILE A 50 9.20 -12.86 -4.87
C ILE A 50 10.23 -11.75 -5.02
N HIS A 51 11.24 -11.74 -4.16
CA HIS A 51 12.34 -10.78 -4.20
C HIS A 51 13.68 -11.52 -4.18
N GLY A 52 14.20 -11.81 -5.37
CA GLY A 52 15.41 -12.64 -5.50
C GLY A 52 15.17 -14.03 -4.94
N GLU A 53 15.85 -14.36 -3.85
CA GLU A 53 15.75 -15.65 -3.14
C GLU A 53 14.74 -15.62 -1.98
N GLU A 54 14.10 -14.47 -1.72
CA GLU A 54 13.17 -14.29 -0.61
C GLU A 54 11.71 -14.34 -1.08
N ILE A 55 10.85 -14.91 -0.24
CA ILE A 55 9.40 -14.80 -0.35
C ILE A 55 8.89 -13.88 0.74
N ILE A 56 8.17 -12.83 0.37
CA ILE A 56 7.52 -11.90 1.29
C ILE A 56 6.03 -12.16 1.25
N LEU A 57 5.46 -12.48 2.42
CA LEU A 57 4.02 -12.62 2.60
C LEU A 57 3.45 -11.37 3.27
N ARG A 58 2.41 -10.79 2.69
CA ARG A 58 1.69 -9.64 3.27
C ARG A 58 0.22 -9.96 3.39
N LYS A 59 -0.43 -9.47 4.46
CA LYS A 59 -1.89 -9.57 4.59
C LYS A 59 -2.54 -8.87 3.40
N PHE A 60 -3.32 -9.61 2.63
CA PHE A 60 -4.09 -9.06 1.53
C PHE A 60 -5.49 -8.76 2.03
N SER A 61 -5.78 -7.49 2.25
CA SER A 61 -7.17 -7.06 2.35
C SER A 61 -7.64 -6.78 0.92
N PRO A 62 -8.66 -7.49 0.41
CA PRO A 62 -9.27 -7.07 -0.84
C PRO A 62 -9.73 -5.62 -0.68
N PHE A 63 -9.54 -4.82 -1.72
CA PHE A 63 -10.11 -3.48 -1.77
C PHE A 63 -11.61 -3.62 -1.55
N ARG A 64 -12.10 -3.10 -0.42
CA ARG A 64 -13.53 -3.00 -0.19
C ARG A 64 -14.08 -2.07 -1.26
N GLN A 65 -15.11 -2.51 -1.98
CA GLN A 65 -15.85 -1.62 -2.88
C GLN A 65 -16.30 -0.41 -2.07
N ALA A 66 -16.09 0.78 -2.63
CA ALA A 66 -16.51 2.01 -1.97
C ALA A 66 -18.01 1.91 -1.66
N SER A 67 -18.38 2.09 -0.39
CA SER A 67 -19.78 2.06 0.03
C SER A 67 -20.33 3.49 0.11
N PRO A 68 -21.65 3.68 -0.01
CA PRO A 68 -22.25 5.01 0.10
C PRO A 68 -21.96 5.75 1.42
N GLN A 69 -21.55 5.04 2.47
CA GLN A 69 -21.19 5.61 3.77
C GLN A 69 -19.73 6.11 3.82
N ASP A 70 -18.93 5.84 2.79
CA ASP A 70 -17.53 6.26 2.76
C ASP A 70 -17.43 7.78 2.59
N ALA A 71 -16.51 8.39 3.34
CA ALA A 71 -16.37 9.84 3.43
C ALA A 71 -16.14 10.52 2.07
N ILE A 72 -15.60 9.82 1.08
CA ILE A 72 -15.39 10.32 -0.28
C ILE A 72 -16.72 10.80 -0.89
N PHE A 73 -17.82 10.06 -0.67
CA PHE A 73 -19.13 10.44 -1.21
C PHE A 73 -19.71 11.68 -0.54
N HIS A 74 -19.32 11.98 0.71
CA HIS A 74 -19.70 13.23 1.37
C HIS A 74 -18.97 14.47 0.83
N LEU A 75 -17.96 14.30 -0.02
CA LEU A 75 -17.20 15.39 -0.62
C LEU A 75 -17.72 15.77 -2.01
N ILE A 76 -18.45 14.87 -2.68
CA ILE A 76 -19.01 15.12 -4.00
C ILE A 76 -20.00 16.28 -3.91
N GLY A 77 -19.79 17.30 -4.74
CA GLY A 77 -20.64 18.50 -4.80
C GLY A 77 -20.42 19.53 -3.68
N LYS A 78 -19.47 19.31 -2.75
CA LYS A 78 -19.11 20.33 -1.74
C LYS A 78 -18.14 21.40 -2.25
N GLY A 79 -17.42 21.11 -3.33
CA GLY A 79 -16.57 22.09 -4.00
C GLY A 79 -17.41 23.15 -4.71
N HIS A 80 -17.01 24.41 -4.55
CA HIS A 80 -17.59 25.53 -5.30
C HIS A 80 -16.52 26.07 -6.25
N GLY A 81 -16.93 26.49 -7.43
CA GLY A 81 -16.01 27.05 -8.41
C GLY A 81 -16.75 27.75 -9.54
N PRO A 82 -16.00 28.44 -10.42
CA PRO A 82 -16.53 28.99 -11.65
C PRO A 82 -17.28 27.94 -12.47
N ALA A 83 -18.34 28.36 -13.17
CA ALA A 83 -19.16 27.45 -13.99
C ALA A 83 -18.34 26.78 -15.11
N ASP A 84 -17.25 27.41 -15.54
CA ASP A 84 -16.32 26.93 -16.55
C ASP A 84 -15.07 26.23 -15.96
N LEU A 85 -15.09 25.89 -14.66
CA LEU A 85 -13.95 25.26 -13.98
C LEU A 85 -13.59 23.90 -14.59
N SER A 86 -14.59 23.14 -15.06
CA SER A 86 -14.32 21.84 -15.68
C SER A 86 -13.63 21.99 -17.04
N GLU A 87 -13.98 23.00 -17.83
CA GLU A 87 -13.38 23.25 -19.15
C GLU A 87 -12.05 23.99 -19.04
N LYS A 88 -11.88 24.86 -18.04
CA LYS A 88 -10.70 25.73 -17.87
C LYS A 88 -9.84 25.35 -16.66
N HIS A 89 -9.88 24.09 -16.25
CA HIS A 89 -9.13 23.58 -15.10
C HIS A 89 -7.65 24.01 -15.13
N ASP A 90 -6.97 23.80 -16.26
CA ASP A 90 -5.54 24.09 -16.40
C ASP A 90 -5.21 25.59 -16.36
N TYR A 91 -6.14 26.43 -16.83
CA TYR A 91 -6.03 27.89 -16.72
C TYR A 91 -6.01 28.32 -15.25
N TYR A 92 -6.93 27.79 -14.43
CA TYR A 92 -6.99 28.11 -13.00
C TYR A 92 -5.80 27.56 -12.21
N LEU A 93 -5.29 26.37 -12.57
CA LEU A 93 -4.06 25.83 -11.96
C LEU A 93 -2.83 26.70 -12.24
N THR A 94 -2.79 27.35 -13.40
CA THR A 94 -1.68 28.22 -13.80
C THR A 94 -1.74 29.56 -13.08
N GLN A 95 -2.92 30.21 -13.05
CA GLN A 95 -3.16 31.46 -12.32
C GLN A 95 -2.83 31.33 -10.83
N ALA A 96 -3.30 30.26 -10.17
CA ALA A 96 -3.05 30.06 -8.73
C ALA A 96 -1.56 29.90 -8.39
N LYS A 97 -0.74 29.35 -9.30
CA LYS A 97 0.72 29.26 -9.15
C LYS A 97 1.41 30.61 -9.28
N GLU A 98 0.91 31.46 -10.18
CA GLU A 98 1.46 32.81 -10.38
C GLU A 98 1.14 33.75 -9.21
N GLU A 99 -0.04 33.61 -8.59
CA GLU A 99 -0.44 34.37 -7.40
C GLU A 99 0.34 33.96 -6.14
N SER A 100 0.62 32.67 -5.97
CA SER A 100 1.38 32.15 -4.82
C SER A 100 2.89 32.42 -4.90
N THR A 101 3.42 32.73 -6.09
CA THR A 101 4.84 33.07 -6.28
C THR A 101 5.11 34.58 -6.11
N LYS A 102 4.06 35.40 -5.94
CA LYS A 102 4.16 36.87 -5.78
C LYS A 102 4.07 37.33 -4.31
N GLN A 103 4.11 36.41 -3.34
CA GLN A 103 4.19 36.71 -1.89
C GLN A 103 5.58 36.47 -1.34
#